data_AF-A0A660Z0A0-F1
#
_entry.id   AF-A0A660Z0A0-F1
#
_cell.length_a   1.000
_cell.length_b   1.000
_cell.length_c   1.000
_cell.angle_alpha   90.00
_cell.angle_beta   90.00
_cell.angle_gamma   90.00
#
_symmetry.space_group_name_H-M   'P 1'
#
loop_
_entity.id
_entity.type
_entity.pdbx_description
1 polymer ?
#
loop_
_entity_poly.entity_id
_entity_poly.type
_entity_poly.pdbx_seq_one_letter_code
_entity_poly.pdbx_strand_id
1 'polypeptide(L)'
;MALSDTLVIRGTEKQEERLEGRKGWQGKEVFDKVFAVFFIILTLPLFLVIAALVKLTSRGPVFYKQERLGYRGKPFRILKFRTMVVDAEKVLKDYLKR
;
A
#
# COMPACT_ATOMS: atom_id res chain seq x y z
N MET A 1 18.19 -16.13 -18.48
CA MET A 1 17.40 -15.08 -17.80
C MET A 1 15.90 -15.45 -17.68
N ALA A 2 15.26 -16.05 -18.69
CA ALA A 2 13.83 -16.40 -18.66
C ALA A 2 13.40 -17.59 -17.77
N LEU A 3 14.32 -18.49 -17.38
CA LEU A 3 13.98 -19.69 -16.61
C LEU A 3 13.82 -19.46 -15.10
N SER A 4 14.46 -18.42 -14.55
CA SER A 4 14.32 -18.06 -13.13
C SER A 4 12.92 -17.53 -12.84
N ASP A 5 12.41 -16.63 -13.69
CA ASP A 5 11.11 -15.98 -13.51
C ASP A 5 9.95 -16.97 -13.62
N THR A 6 10.06 -17.95 -14.53
CA THR A 6 9.05 -18.99 -14.72
C THR A 6 8.96 -19.96 -13.53
N LEU A 7 10.10 -20.27 -12.89
CA LEU A 7 10.14 -21.13 -11.71
C LEU A 7 9.58 -20.43 -10.46
N VAL A 8 9.81 -19.13 -10.33
CA VAL A 8 9.22 -18.31 -9.25
C VAL A 8 7.70 -18.24 -9.39
N ILE A 9 7.18 -18.02 -10.61
CA ILE A 9 5.73 -17.94 -10.86
C ILE A 9 5.05 -19.31 -10.63
N ARG A 10 5.66 -20.42 -11.07
CA ARG A 10 5.14 -21.78 -10.76
C ARG A 10 5.15 -22.11 -9.27
N GLY A 11 6.14 -21.59 -8.54
CA GLY A 11 6.23 -21.74 -7.09
C GLY A 11 5.11 -21.00 -6.34
N THR A 12 4.70 -19.83 -6.84
CA THR A 12 3.61 -19.05 -6.25
C THR A 12 2.23 -19.67 -6.47
N GLU A 13 1.94 -20.19 -7.67
CA GLU A 13 0.64 -20.82 -7.97
C GLU A 13 0.38 -22.07 -7.11
N LYS A 14 1.39 -22.91 -6.91
CA LYS A 14 1.27 -24.13 -6.10
C LYS A 14 1.14 -23.85 -4.59
N GLN A 15 1.63 -22.71 -4.12
CA GLN A 15 1.41 -22.25 -2.74
C GLN A 15 0.02 -21.61 -2.57
N GLU A 16 -0.51 -20.95 -3.60
CA GLU A 16 -1.86 -20.37 -3.60
C GLU A 16 -2.95 -21.44 -3.49
N GLU A 17 -2.85 -22.56 -4.21
CA GLU A 17 -3.77 -23.70 -4.10
C GLU A 17 -3.80 -24.30 -2.68
N ARG A 18 -2.66 -24.27 -1.97
CA ARG A 18 -2.57 -24.79 -0.59
C ARG A 18 -3.15 -23.84 0.45
N LEU A 19 -3.22 -22.53 0.14
CA LEU A 19 -3.82 -21.51 1.00
C LEU A 19 -5.34 -21.38 0.79
N GLU A 20 -5.88 -21.85 -0.33
CA GLU A 20 -7.32 -21.85 -0.65
C GLU A 20 -8.18 -22.70 0.29
N GLY A 21 -7.58 -23.65 1.02
CA GLY A 21 -8.28 -24.54 1.94
C GLY A 21 -8.68 -23.94 3.29
N ARG A 22 -8.23 -22.72 3.64
CA ARG A 22 -8.61 -22.09 4.92
C ARG A 22 -9.89 -21.27 4.75
N LYS A 23 -11.03 -21.97 4.70
CA LYS A 23 -12.38 -21.39 4.79
C LYS A 23 -12.49 -20.50 6.03
N GLY A 24 -12.37 -19.19 5.79
CA GLY A 24 -13.10 -18.09 6.40
C GLY A 24 -13.28 -18.10 7.91
N TRP A 25 -12.37 -17.43 8.62
CA TRP A 25 -12.74 -16.83 9.90
C TRP A 25 -13.51 -15.54 9.59
N GLN A 26 -14.82 -15.66 9.32
CA GLN A 26 -15.69 -14.50 9.07
C GLN A 26 -15.60 -13.46 10.19
N GLY A 27 -15.37 -13.92 11.43
CA GLY A 27 -15.11 -13.05 12.58
C GLY A 27 -13.89 -12.14 12.40
N LYS A 28 -12.83 -12.60 11.71
CA LYS A 28 -11.64 -11.78 11.46
C LYS A 28 -11.92 -10.60 10.52
N GLU A 29 -12.67 -10.82 9.44
CA GLU A 29 -12.99 -9.73 8.51
C GLU A 29 -13.90 -8.67 9.13
N VAL A 30 -14.88 -9.10 9.94
CA VAL A 30 -15.75 -8.17 10.67
C VAL A 30 -14.96 -7.42 11.73
N PHE A 31 -14.11 -8.12 12.49
CA PHE A 31 -13.23 -7.51 13.48
C PHE A 31 -12.29 -6.47 12.83
N ASP A 32 -11.62 -6.82 11.74
CA ASP A 32 -10.70 -5.93 11.01
C ASP A 32 -11.43 -4.67 10.52
N LYS A 33 -12.67 -4.79 10.02
CA LYS A 33 -13.47 -3.62 9.58
C LYS A 33 -13.90 -2.73 10.74
N VAL A 34 -14.40 -3.32 11.83
CA VAL A 34 -14.84 -2.56 13.01
C VAL A 34 -13.66 -1.83 13.64
N PHE A 35 -12.54 -2.52 13.82
CA PHE A 35 -11.32 -1.92 14.35
C PHE A 35 -10.77 -0.84 13.42
N ALA A 36 -10.74 -1.08 12.11
CA ALA A 36 -10.28 -0.07 11.15
C ALA A 36 -11.11 1.21 11.24
N VAL A 37 -12.45 1.11 11.23
CA VAL A 37 -13.33 2.29 11.34
C VAL A 37 -13.15 3.00 12.69
N PHE A 38 -13.10 2.24 13.78
CA PHE A 38 -12.89 2.80 15.12
C PHE A 38 -11.58 3.60 15.20
N PHE A 39 -10.46 3.03 14.75
CA PHE A 39 -9.17 3.70 14.76
C PHE A 39 -9.12 4.89 13.81
N ILE A 40 -9.79 4.84 12.65
CA ILE A 40 -9.87 5.97 11.72
C ILE A 40 -10.57 7.16 12.40
N ILE A 41 -11.68 6.94 13.10
CA ILE A 41 -12.41 8.00 13.80
C ILE A 41 -11.56 8.55 14.96
N LEU A 42 -10.94 7.66 15.74
CA LEU A 42 -10.11 8.03 16.88
C LEU A 42 -8.88 8.85 16.46
N THR A 43 -8.25 8.50 15.34
CA THR A 43 -7.04 9.16 14.82
C THR A 43 -7.33 10.29 13.84
N LEU A 44 -8.60 10.53 13.49
CA LEU A 44 -9.03 11.60 12.59
C LEU A 44 -8.48 12.99 12.97
N PRO A 45 -8.58 13.48 14.23
CA PRO A 45 -8.03 14.79 14.58
C PRO A 45 -6.52 14.86 14.38
N LEU A 46 -5.78 13.79 14.70
CA LEU A 46 -4.33 13.72 14.47
C LEU A 46 -4.00 13.79 12.98
N PHE A 47 -4.76 13.07 12.14
CA PHE A 47 -4.60 13.12 10.69
C PHE A 47 -4.86 14.52 10.10
N LEU A 48 -5.82 15.27 10.65
CA LEU A 48 -6.06 16.66 10.24
C LEU A 48 -4.88 17.57 10.58
N VAL A 49 -4.29 17.43 11.78
CA VAL A 49 -3.10 18.19 12.17
C VAL A 49 -1.92 17.88 11.26
N ILE A 50 -1.66 16.59 10.99
CA ILE A 50 -0.59 16.17 10.08
C ILE A 50 -0.86 16.70 8.66
N ALA A 51 -2.11 16.63 8.19
CA ALA A 51 -2.47 17.16 6.88
C ALA A 51 -2.25 18.68 6.77
N ALA A 52 -2.56 19.44 7.81
CA ALA A 52 -2.28 20.87 7.88
C ALA A 52 -0.77 21.16 7.83
N LEU A 53 0.03 20.44 8.63
CA LEU A 53 1.49 20.58 8.65
C LEU A 53 2.12 20.26 7.28
N VAL A 54 1.67 19.19 6.62
CA VAL A 54 2.15 18.82 5.27
C VAL A 54 1.79 19.92 4.25
N LYS A 55 0.60 20.52 4.35
CA LYS A 55 0.16 21.58 3.43
C LYS A 55 0.88 22.91 3.68
N LEU A 56 1.28 23.18 4.92
CA LEU A 56 2.07 24.36 5.28
C LEU A 56 3.54 24.24 4.86
N THR A 57 4.09 23.02 4.89
CA THR A 57 5.51 22.76 4.54
C THR A 57 5.73 22.54 3.04
N SER A 58 4.71 22.11 2.28
CA SER A 58 4.83 21.81 0.85
C SER A 58 3.55 22.14 0.09
N ARG A 59 3.66 22.90 -1.02
CA ARG A 59 2.52 23.18 -1.92
C ARG A 59 2.18 21.92 -2.70
N GLY A 60 1.14 21.18 -2.29
CA GLY A 60 0.68 20.01 -3.02
C GLY A 60 -0.32 19.12 -2.27
N PRO A 61 -0.72 17.98 -2.87
CA PRO A 61 -1.62 17.02 -2.24
C PRO A 61 -0.94 16.30 -1.06
N VAL A 62 -1.66 16.24 0.08
CA VAL A 62 -1.20 15.66 1.36
C VAL A 62 -0.94 14.16 1.26
N PHE A 63 -1.71 13.45 0.44
CA PHE A 63 -1.61 11.99 0.31
C PHE A 63 -0.88 11.58 -0.97
N TYR A 64 -0.03 10.57 -0.85
CA TYR A 64 0.64 9.88 -1.95
C TYR A 64 0.09 8.46 -2.09
N LYS A 65 -0.16 8.02 -3.33
CA LYS A 65 -0.63 6.67 -3.66
C LYS A 65 0.55 5.87 -4.19
N GLN A 66 0.87 4.75 -3.56
CA GLN A 66 1.92 3.83 -4.00
C GLN A 66 1.32 2.49 -4.41
N GLU A 67 1.66 1.98 -5.58
CA GLU A 67 1.25 0.64 -6.02
C GLU A 67 2.16 -0.43 -5.40
N ARG A 68 1.54 -1.50 -4.90
CA ARG A 68 2.21 -2.68 -4.33
C ARG A 68 1.45 -3.95 -4.71
N LEU A 69 2.15 -5.08 -4.77
CA LEU A 69 1.54 -6.39 -4.97
C LEU A 69 0.86 -6.85 -3.68
N GLY A 70 -0.43 -7.18 -3.75
CA GLY A 70 -1.27 -7.56 -2.64
C GLY A 70 -1.57 -9.06 -2.60
N TYR A 71 -2.69 -9.42 -1.96
CA TYR A 71 -3.11 -10.82 -1.84
C TYR A 71 -3.32 -11.46 -3.23
N ARG A 72 -2.72 -12.64 -3.44
CA ARG A 72 -2.71 -13.39 -4.71
C ARG A 72 -2.17 -12.62 -5.90
N GLY A 73 -1.11 -11.85 -5.69
CA GLY A 73 -0.48 -11.05 -6.75
C GLY A 73 -1.34 -9.91 -7.30
N LYS A 74 -2.53 -9.67 -6.73
CA LYS A 74 -3.41 -8.57 -7.18
C LYS A 74 -2.80 -7.24 -6.75
N PRO A 75 -2.49 -6.32 -7.68
CA PRO A 75 -1.94 -5.02 -7.30
C PRO A 75 -2.98 -4.22 -6.49
N PHE A 76 -2.50 -3.55 -5.45
CA PHE A 76 -3.30 -2.64 -4.63
C PHE A 76 -2.54 -1.33 -4.39
N ARG A 77 -3.30 -0.25 -4.19
CA ARG A 77 -2.77 1.08 -3.97
C ARG A 77 -2.81 1.42 -2.48
N ILE A 78 -1.64 1.69 -1.91
CA ILE A 78 -1.48 2.15 -0.52
C ILE A 78 -1.56 3.68 -0.51
N LEU A 79 -2.43 4.22 0.34
CA LEU A 79 -2.48 5.64 0.63
C LEU A 79 -1.59 5.94 1.84
N LYS A 80 -0.66 6.89 1.71
CA LYS A 80 0.20 7.35 2.81
C LYS A 80 0.37 8.86 2.80
N PHE A 81 0.72 9.45 3.94
CA PHE A 81 1.11 10.86 3.99
C PHE A 81 2.37 11.09 3.15
N ARG A 82 2.39 12.19 2.39
CA ARG A 82 3.52 12.58 1.57
C ARG A 82 4.64 13.08 2.48
N THR A 83 5.77 12.39 2.46
CA THR A 83 7.03 12.82 3.12
C THR A 83 8.08 13.33 2.15
N MET A 84 7.95 13.00 0.85
CA MET A 84 8.89 13.40 -0.20
C MET A 84 8.39 14.65 -0.97
N VAL A 85 9.34 15.37 -1.57
CA VAL A 85 9.09 16.56 -2.40
C VAL A 85 8.07 16.29 -3.51
N VAL A 86 7.45 17.37 -4.00
CA VAL A 86 6.60 17.32 -5.19
C VAL A 86 7.43 16.78 -6.36
N ASP A 87 6.86 15.87 -7.14
CA ASP A 87 7.52 15.23 -8.29
C ASP A 87 8.80 14.43 -7.98
N ALA A 88 8.95 13.88 -6.77
CA ALA A 88 10.07 13.02 -6.41
C ALA A 88 10.33 11.86 -7.40
N GLU A 89 9.28 11.32 -8.04
CA GLU A 89 9.44 10.26 -9.04
C GLU A 89 10.12 10.78 -10.33
N LYS A 90 9.87 12.04 -10.71
CA LYS A 90 10.54 12.68 -11.85
C LYS A 90 12.02 12.91 -11.52
N VAL A 91 12.29 13.46 -10.33
CA VAL A 91 13.65 13.69 -9.83
C VAL A 91 14.45 12.38 -9.82
N LEU A 92 13.86 11.29 -9.32
CA LEU A 92 14.51 9.98 -9.32
C LEU A 92 14.82 9.48 -10.75
N LYS A 93 13.87 9.62 -11.68
CA LYS A 93 14.09 9.25 -13.08
C LYS A 93 15.22 10.05 -13.71
N ASP A 94 15.36 11.32 -13.38
CA ASP A 94 16.45 12.16 -13.87
C ASP A 94 17.81 11.75 -13.29
N TYR A 95 17.87 11.32 -12.02
CA TYR A 95 19.08 10.76 -11.42
C TYR A 95 19.50 9.43 -12.04
N LEU A 96 18.57 8.52 -12.29
CA LEU A 96 18.86 7.20 -12.87
C LEU A 96 19.20 7.23 -14.37
N LYS A 97 18.94 8.35 -15.04
CA LYS A 97 19.28 8.56 -16.45
C LYS A 97 20.70 9.09 -16.68
N ARG A 98 21.40 9.50 -15.62
CA ARG A 98 22.81 9.89 -15.65
C ARG A 98 23.69 8.69 -15.35
#